data_AF-A0A941YLT4-F1
#
_entry.id   AF-A0A941YLT4-F1
#
_cell.length_a   1.000
_cell.length_b   1.000
_cell.length_c   1.000
_cell.angle_alpha   90.00
_cell.angle_beta   90.00
_cell.angle_gamma   90.00
#
_symmetry.space_group_name_H-M   'P 1'
#
loop_
_entity.id
_entity.type
_entity.pdbx_description
1 polymer ?
#
loop_
_entity_poly.entity_id
_entity_poly.type
_entity_poly.pdbx_seq_one_letter_code
_entity_poly.pdbx_strand_id
1 'polypeptide(L)'
;MSSSDLPLSFLLSGDHKGKYPQQLVARFPHVARRLDELWNDPAGVGEYFSELMVSSRPNRQGFPPEVAAEIMSLCLAYERIGQIKPMVDEQPHGAVVVSDPWETERAQRELQRQGIDLSVANFVRAAEAGDAELCRLFIHAGLDVDARDSRHWTPLLIAAFNGNEKLALELLRYGADMHATDLAGYTPLHWAGYNGYPKVVQLLLVKGLPADVASNAGITPLLQAAARGHREVVATLLRHQANPNLAARDGSTALLKAVANGHLEVIDLLLKAGASVEVTMQDGKTLREIARNAKDPAIAARIAAAPRGSAGASGLQWPKGGHGPR
;
A
#
# COMPACT_ATOMS: atom_id res chain seq x y z
N MET A 1 8.13 9.61 -22.59
CA MET A 1 6.70 9.77 -22.31
C MET A 1 5.98 8.64 -23.02
N SER A 2 5.46 7.66 -22.28
CA SER A 2 4.61 6.62 -22.88
C SER A 2 3.27 7.25 -23.25
N SER A 3 2.61 6.77 -24.31
CA SER A 3 1.29 7.26 -24.73
C SER A 3 0.21 7.07 -23.66
N SER A 4 0.47 6.26 -22.63
CA SER A 4 -0.44 5.97 -21.50
C SER A 4 -0.53 7.10 -20.47
N ASP A 5 0.49 7.96 -20.35
CA ASP A 5 0.58 8.98 -19.30
C ASP A 5 -0.06 10.32 -19.70
N LEU A 6 -0.56 10.39 -20.93
CA LEU A 6 -1.19 11.60 -21.46
C LEU A 6 -2.64 11.71 -20.95
N PRO A 7 -3.08 12.89 -20.48
CA PRO A 7 -4.47 13.12 -20.12
C PRO A 7 -5.38 12.83 -21.31
N LEU A 8 -6.54 12.20 -21.08
CA LEU A 8 -7.50 11.80 -22.11
C LEU A 8 -6.90 10.86 -23.17
N SER A 9 -5.82 10.12 -22.84
CA SER A 9 -5.10 9.25 -23.78
C SER A 9 -5.98 8.18 -24.43
N PHE A 10 -7.07 7.75 -23.79
CA PHE A 10 -8.04 6.84 -24.37
C PHE A 10 -8.64 7.38 -25.69
N LEU A 11 -8.75 8.71 -25.85
CA LEU A 11 -9.20 9.34 -27.10
C LEU A 11 -8.17 9.21 -28.23
N LEU A 12 -6.92 8.82 -27.96
CA LEU A 12 -5.92 8.54 -29.00
C LEU A 12 -6.15 7.18 -29.71
N SER A 13 -7.09 6.37 -29.21
CA SER A 13 -7.40 5.04 -29.72
C SER A 13 -8.73 4.99 -30.49
N GLY A 14 -8.84 4.05 -31.44
CA GLY A 14 -10.05 3.80 -32.22
C GLY A 14 -10.53 4.99 -33.07
N ASP A 15 -11.85 5.13 -33.19
CA ASP A 15 -12.52 6.16 -34.01
C ASP A 15 -12.46 7.57 -33.39
N HIS A 16 -11.90 7.71 -32.19
CA HIS A 16 -11.89 8.97 -31.42
C HIS A 16 -10.59 9.76 -31.56
N LYS A 17 -9.59 9.22 -32.30
CA LYS A 17 -8.27 9.83 -32.48
C LYS A 17 -8.32 11.29 -32.95
N GLY A 18 -9.30 11.64 -33.78
CA GLY A 18 -9.51 13.02 -34.26
C GLY A 18 -10.12 13.99 -33.25
N LYS A 19 -10.46 13.52 -32.04
CA LYS A 19 -11.05 14.31 -30.95
C LYS A 19 -10.08 14.55 -29.80
N TYR A 20 -8.86 14.03 -29.89
CA TYR A 20 -7.84 14.24 -28.87
C TYR A 20 -7.40 15.72 -28.84
N PRO A 21 -7.45 16.40 -27.68
CA PRO A 21 -7.27 17.83 -27.59
C PRO A 21 -5.78 18.18 -27.41
N GLN A 22 -5.03 18.14 -28.51
CA GLN A 22 -3.56 18.28 -28.51
C GLN A 22 -3.10 19.63 -27.97
N GLN A 23 -3.72 20.73 -28.38
CA GLN A 23 -3.38 22.09 -27.94
C GLN A 23 -3.80 22.34 -26.49
N LEU A 24 -4.94 21.81 -26.05
CA LEU A 24 -5.39 21.88 -24.66
C LEU A 24 -4.44 21.08 -23.77
N VAL A 25 -4.06 19.86 -24.16
CA VAL A 25 -3.11 19.04 -23.39
C VAL A 25 -1.73 19.70 -23.37
N ALA A 26 -1.28 20.29 -24.49
CA ALA A 26 0.03 20.93 -24.57
C ALA A 26 0.09 22.23 -23.77
N ARG A 27 -0.95 23.07 -23.81
CA ARG A 27 -0.94 24.43 -23.24
C ARG A 27 -1.62 24.51 -21.87
N PHE A 28 -2.58 23.62 -21.60
CA PHE A 28 -3.37 23.56 -20.37
C PHE A 28 -3.56 22.10 -19.89
N PRO A 29 -2.48 21.33 -19.67
CA PRO A 29 -2.54 19.91 -19.32
C PRO A 29 -3.42 19.62 -18.09
N HIS A 30 -3.50 20.56 -17.15
CA HIS A 30 -4.34 20.48 -15.96
C HIS A 30 -5.84 20.46 -16.27
N VAL A 31 -6.30 21.24 -17.26
CA VAL A 31 -7.70 21.21 -17.72
C VAL A 31 -8.02 19.85 -18.31
N ALA A 32 -7.10 19.32 -19.13
CA ALA A 32 -7.25 18.00 -19.72
C ALA A 32 -7.25 16.88 -18.66
N ARG A 33 -6.40 16.93 -17.63
CA ARG A 33 -6.41 15.97 -16.51
C ARG A 33 -7.70 16.04 -15.72
N ARG A 34 -8.18 17.24 -15.40
CA ARG A 34 -9.42 17.38 -14.64
C ARG A 34 -10.62 16.84 -15.40
N LEU A 35 -10.67 17.06 -16.71
CA LEU A 35 -11.67 16.44 -17.59
C LEU A 35 -11.53 14.91 -17.62
N ASP A 36 -10.30 14.39 -17.62
CA ASP A 36 -10.03 12.95 -17.61
C ASP A 36 -10.44 12.25 -16.30
N GLU A 37 -10.29 12.93 -15.16
CA GLU A 37 -10.75 12.46 -13.84
C GLU A 37 -12.27 12.46 -13.73
N LEU A 38 -12.88 13.57 -14.16
CA LEU A 38 -14.31 13.75 -14.07
C LEU A 38 -15.05 12.94 -15.13
N TRP A 39 -14.39 12.33 -16.11
CA TRP A 39 -15.03 11.74 -17.28
C TRP A 39 -16.18 10.75 -16.97
N ASN A 40 -16.13 10.07 -15.82
CA ASN A 40 -17.20 9.15 -15.37
C ASN A 40 -18.26 9.80 -14.45
N ASP A 41 -18.18 11.10 -14.21
CA ASP A 41 -19.10 11.94 -13.42
C ASP A 41 -19.78 12.99 -14.32
N PRO A 42 -21.01 12.73 -14.81
CA PRO A 42 -21.67 13.61 -15.76
C PRO A 42 -22.04 14.99 -15.22
N ALA A 43 -22.36 15.08 -13.92
CA ALA A 43 -22.66 16.35 -13.30
C ALA A 43 -21.38 17.19 -13.17
N GLY A 44 -20.30 16.57 -12.69
CA GLY A 44 -18.99 17.22 -12.53
C GLY A 44 -18.39 17.69 -13.85
N VAL A 45 -18.47 16.88 -14.92
CA VAL A 45 -17.98 17.28 -16.25
C VAL A 45 -18.79 18.43 -16.83
N GLY A 46 -20.12 18.39 -16.73
CA GLY A 46 -20.99 19.45 -17.24
C GLY A 46 -20.77 20.78 -16.53
N GLU A 47 -20.63 20.76 -15.20
CA GLU A 47 -20.30 21.94 -14.41
C GLU A 47 -18.92 22.48 -14.82
N TYR A 48 -17.92 21.60 -14.93
CA TYR A 48 -16.56 22.00 -15.27
C TYR A 48 -16.45 22.58 -16.70
N PHE A 49 -17.13 22.01 -17.70
CA PHE A 49 -17.19 22.62 -19.03
C PHE A 49 -17.86 23.99 -18.98
N SER A 50 -18.94 24.15 -18.21
CA SER A 50 -19.59 25.44 -18.03
C SER A 50 -18.64 26.46 -17.40
N GLU A 51 -17.85 26.06 -16.40
CA GLU A 51 -16.82 26.91 -15.82
C GLU A 51 -15.73 27.33 -16.82
N LEU A 52 -15.31 26.42 -17.71
CA LEU A 52 -14.31 26.71 -18.74
C LEU A 52 -14.83 27.68 -19.81
N MET A 53 -16.13 27.66 -20.08
CA MET A 53 -16.77 28.47 -21.12
C MET A 53 -17.25 29.85 -20.64
N VAL A 54 -17.38 30.07 -19.32
CA VAL A 54 -17.76 31.37 -18.77
C VAL A 54 -16.58 32.34 -18.84
N SER A 55 -16.61 33.21 -19.85
CA SER A 55 -15.64 34.29 -20.11
C SER A 55 -15.60 35.40 -19.03
N SER A 56 -16.51 35.39 -18.05
CA SER A 56 -16.81 36.57 -17.22
C SER A 56 -16.29 36.46 -15.79
N ARG A 57 -15.02 36.05 -15.60
CA ARG A 57 -14.31 36.27 -14.33
C ARG A 57 -13.41 37.51 -14.46
N PRO A 58 -13.44 38.46 -13.52
CA PRO A 58 -12.49 39.58 -13.51
C PRO A 58 -11.08 38.98 -13.35
N ASN A 59 -10.21 39.18 -14.33
CA ASN A 59 -8.80 38.74 -14.42
C ASN A 59 -8.46 37.40 -15.13
N ARG A 60 -9.25 36.94 -16.10
CA ARG A 60 -8.78 35.93 -17.08
C ARG A 60 -8.85 36.45 -18.52
N GLN A 61 -7.77 36.32 -19.28
CA GLN A 61 -7.84 36.30 -20.75
C GLN A 61 -8.47 34.96 -21.15
N GLY A 62 -9.42 34.96 -22.08
CA GLY A 62 -10.08 33.73 -22.57
C GLY A 62 -9.09 32.76 -23.21
N PHE A 63 -9.52 31.52 -23.44
CA PHE A 63 -8.70 30.54 -24.15
C PHE A 63 -8.37 31.02 -25.57
N PRO A 64 -7.16 30.72 -26.10
CA PRO A 64 -6.88 30.89 -27.51
C PRO A 64 -7.93 30.19 -28.38
N PRO A 65 -8.29 30.73 -29.56
CA PRO A 65 -9.33 30.16 -30.42
C PRO A 65 -9.13 28.68 -30.72
N GLU A 66 -7.88 28.24 -30.88
CA GLU A 66 -7.51 26.86 -31.18
C GLU A 66 -7.82 25.94 -30.00
N VAL A 67 -7.59 26.41 -28.78
CA VAL A 67 -7.87 25.66 -27.55
C VAL A 67 -9.37 25.63 -27.26
N ALA A 68 -10.08 26.75 -27.50
CA ALA A 68 -11.53 26.79 -27.39
C ALA A 68 -12.20 25.80 -28.37
N ALA A 69 -11.68 25.67 -29.59
CA ALA A 69 -12.17 24.70 -30.58
C ALA A 69 -11.96 23.24 -30.13
N GLU A 70 -10.85 22.95 -29.46
CA GLU A 70 -10.61 21.62 -28.87
C GLU A 70 -11.50 21.35 -27.67
N ILE A 71 -11.74 22.33 -26.79
CA ILE A 71 -12.71 22.20 -25.69
C ILE A 71 -14.11 21.90 -26.24
N MET A 72 -14.54 22.61 -27.28
CA MET A 72 -15.81 22.32 -27.96
C MET A 72 -15.84 20.94 -28.60
N SER A 73 -14.72 20.51 -29.19
CA SER A 73 -14.59 19.16 -29.76
C SER A 73 -14.66 18.07 -28.69
N LEU A 74 -14.15 18.34 -27.49
CA LEU A 74 -14.27 17.46 -26.32
C LEU A 74 -15.70 17.40 -25.81
N CYS A 75 -16.43 18.51 -25.73
CA CYS A 75 -17.85 18.50 -25.35
C CYS A 75 -18.64 17.57 -26.29
N LEU A 76 -18.42 17.71 -27.60
CA LEU A 76 -19.07 16.85 -28.61
C LEU A 76 -18.63 15.38 -28.52
N ALA A 77 -17.36 15.13 -28.19
CA ALA A 77 -16.86 13.77 -27.98
C ALA A 77 -17.48 13.15 -26.73
N TYR A 78 -17.61 13.91 -25.64
CA TYR A 78 -18.23 13.50 -24.39
C TYR A 78 -19.70 13.10 -24.58
N GLU A 79 -20.48 13.91 -25.30
CA GLU A 79 -21.88 13.59 -25.65
C GLU A 79 -22.00 12.30 -26.48
N ARG A 80 -20.99 11.97 -27.30
CA ARG A 80 -21.02 10.83 -28.23
C ARG A 80 -20.46 9.53 -27.64
N ILE A 81 -19.40 9.62 -26.83
CA ILE A 81 -18.73 8.48 -26.18
C ILE A 81 -19.54 8.02 -24.96
N GLY A 82 -20.25 8.94 -24.30
CA GLY A 82 -21.02 8.64 -23.10
C GLY A 82 -20.17 8.53 -21.84
N GLN A 83 -20.85 8.24 -20.72
CA GLN A 83 -20.36 8.35 -19.34
C GLN A 83 -19.25 7.36 -18.96
N ILE A 84 -18.85 6.46 -19.86
CA ILE A 84 -17.92 5.35 -19.55
C ILE A 84 -16.61 5.60 -20.28
N LYS A 85 -15.57 5.95 -19.52
CA LYS A 85 -14.19 5.98 -20.01
C LYS A 85 -13.78 4.57 -20.49
N PRO A 86 -13.45 4.38 -21.78
CA PRO A 86 -12.94 3.12 -22.28
C PRO A 86 -11.68 2.73 -21.51
N MET A 87 -11.59 1.49 -21.02
CA MET A 87 -10.43 1.02 -20.27
C MET A 87 -9.19 1.05 -21.18
N VAL A 88 -8.19 1.86 -20.80
CA VAL A 88 -6.83 1.72 -21.31
C VAL A 88 -6.18 0.64 -20.47
N ASP A 89 -5.67 -0.42 -21.09
CA ASP A 89 -5.00 -1.52 -20.42
C ASP A 89 -3.98 -0.99 -19.38
N GLU A 90 -4.20 -1.35 -18.12
CA GLU A 90 -3.31 -1.01 -17.01
C GLU A 90 -1.92 -1.61 -17.25
N GLN A 91 -0.88 -0.78 -17.24
CA GLN A 91 0.51 -1.20 -17.16
C GLN A 91 1.31 -0.32 -16.18
N PRO A 92 2.44 -0.83 -15.64
CA PRO A 92 2.56 -1.13 -14.23
C PRO A 92 3.00 0.06 -13.36
N HIS A 93 2.69 -0.08 -12.07
CA HIS A 93 2.98 0.86 -10.99
C HIS A 93 4.45 1.30 -10.95
N GLY A 94 4.68 2.62 -11.08
CA GLY A 94 5.99 3.24 -10.91
C GLY A 94 6.06 4.72 -11.32
N ALA A 95 4.93 5.41 -11.46
CA ALA A 95 4.95 6.83 -11.78
C ALA A 95 5.19 7.65 -10.52
N VAL A 96 6.37 8.27 -10.45
CA VAL A 96 6.64 9.40 -9.55
C VAL A 96 5.52 10.41 -9.76
N VAL A 97 4.76 10.71 -8.71
CA VAL A 97 3.80 11.82 -8.72
C VAL A 97 4.62 13.10 -8.84
N VAL A 98 4.89 13.52 -10.08
CA VAL A 98 5.46 14.84 -10.36
C VAL A 98 4.37 15.81 -9.95
N SER A 99 4.51 16.42 -8.76
CA SER A 99 3.49 17.34 -8.26
C SER A 99 3.37 18.50 -9.26
N ASP A 100 2.17 18.67 -9.80
CA ASP A 100 1.86 19.83 -10.63
C ASP A 100 1.97 21.07 -9.73
N PRO A 101 2.78 22.09 -10.09
CA PRO A 101 2.92 23.30 -9.27
C PRO A 101 1.58 23.92 -8.87
N TRP A 102 0.54 23.75 -9.71
CA TRP A 102 -0.81 24.21 -9.41
C TRP A 102 -1.54 23.38 -8.34
N GLU A 103 -1.37 22.06 -8.33
CA GLU A 103 -1.91 21.19 -7.29
C GLU A 103 -1.24 21.47 -5.94
N THR A 104 0.06 21.75 -5.96
CA THR A 104 0.81 22.15 -4.78
C THR A 104 0.33 23.48 -4.22
N GLU A 105 0.17 24.52 -5.04
CA GLU A 105 -0.39 25.79 -4.57
C GLU A 105 -1.82 25.63 -4.04
N ARG A 106 -2.67 24.83 -4.71
CA ARG A 106 -4.05 24.59 -4.26
C ARG A 106 -4.08 23.89 -2.90
N ALA A 107 -3.26 22.86 -2.73
CA ALA A 107 -3.19 22.10 -1.50
C ALA A 107 -2.68 22.96 -0.33
N GLN A 108 -1.66 23.81 -0.58
CA GLN A 108 -1.16 24.78 0.39
C GLN A 108 -2.23 25.81 0.80
N ARG A 109 -3.00 26.34 -0.16
CA ARG A 109 -4.11 27.27 0.15
C ARG A 109 -5.21 26.61 0.96
N GLU A 110 -5.53 25.34 0.68
CA GLU A 110 -6.54 24.61 1.43
C GLU A 110 -6.10 24.34 2.88
N LEU A 111 -4.85 23.94 3.09
CA LEU A 111 -4.27 23.83 4.44
C LEU A 111 -4.35 25.15 5.19
N GLN A 112 -3.97 26.26 4.53
CA GLN A 112 -4.06 27.60 5.10
C GLN A 112 -5.51 27.99 5.44
N ARG A 113 -6.48 27.65 4.58
CA ARG A 113 -7.92 27.89 4.82
C ARG A 113 -8.43 27.14 6.05
N GLN A 114 -7.92 25.93 6.28
CA GLN A 114 -8.24 25.12 7.46
C GLN A 114 -7.45 25.54 8.71
N GLY A 115 -6.53 26.51 8.60
CA GLY A 115 -5.67 26.93 9.70
C GLY A 115 -4.63 25.89 10.10
N ILE A 116 -4.32 24.95 9.20
CA ILE A 116 -3.36 23.87 9.42
C ILE A 116 -2.02 24.25 8.79
N ASP A 117 -0.96 24.29 9.59
CA ASP A 117 0.39 24.56 9.12
C ASP A 117 0.96 23.38 8.32
N LEU A 118 1.73 23.71 7.27
CA LEU A 118 2.43 22.74 6.43
C LEU A 118 3.66 22.21 7.18
N SER A 119 3.48 21.17 8.00
CA SER A 119 4.54 20.60 8.82
C SER A 119 4.48 19.08 8.89
N VAL A 120 5.66 18.43 8.99
CA VAL A 120 5.76 16.97 9.15
C VAL A 120 5.00 16.51 10.40
N ALA A 121 4.99 17.30 11.47
CA ALA A 121 4.26 16.99 12.70
C ALA A 121 2.74 16.90 12.48
N ASN A 122 2.16 17.79 11.67
CA ASN A 122 0.73 17.71 11.33
C ASN A 122 0.44 16.57 10.37
N PHE A 123 1.33 16.30 9.41
CA PHE A 123 1.18 15.17 8.50
C PHE A 123 1.18 13.83 9.25
N VAL A 124 2.11 13.68 10.20
CA VAL A 124 2.18 12.53 11.11
C VAL A 124 0.92 12.42 11.95
N ARG A 125 0.41 13.53 12.52
CA ARG A 125 -0.86 13.52 13.27
C ARG A 125 -2.05 13.11 12.40
N ALA A 126 -2.09 13.53 11.14
CA ALA A 126 -3.11 13.08 10.19
C ALA A 126 -3.01 11.57 9.92
N ALA A 127 -1.79 11.05 9.76
CA ALA A 127 -1.54 9.62 9.58
C ALA A 127 -1.92 8.81 10.83
N GLU A 128 -1.60 9.31 12.03
CA GLU A 128 -1.98 8.70 13.31
C GLU A 128 -3.50 8.67 13.49
N ALA A 129 -4.20 9.75 13.10
CA ALA A 129 -5.66 9.81 13.08
C ALA A 129 -6.30 8.95 11.98
N GLY A 130 -5.52 8.50 11.00
CA GLY A 130 -5.99 7.74 9.87
C GLY A 130 -6.74 8.56 8.80
N ASP A 131 -6.58 9.88 8.81
CA ASP A 131 -7.21 10.80 7.87
C ASP A 131 -6.47 10.79 6.53
N ALA A 132 -6.92 9.91 5.64
CA ALA A 132 -6.33 9.72 4.33
C ALA A 132 -6.46 10.97 3.44
N GLU A 133 -7.53 11.76 3.60
CA GLU A 133 -7.72 12.97 2.79
C GLU A 133 -6.80 14.10 3.23
N LEU A 134 -6.61 14.27 4.55
CA LEU A 134 -5.64 15.23 5.04
C LEU A 134 -4.20 14.79 4.72
N CYS A 135 -3.89 13.49 4.78
CA CYS A 135 -2.60 12.95 4.33
C CYS A 135 -2.37 13.24 2.84
N ARG A 136 -3.38 13.00 1.99
CA ARG A 136 -3.36 13.34 0.57
C ARG A 136 -3.07 14.82 0.39
N LEU A 137 -3.72 15.68 1.15
CA LEU A 137 -3.55 17.12 1.04
C LEU A 137 -2.11 17.54 1.37
N PHE A 138 -1.50 16.98 2.41
CA PHE A 138 -0.09 17.24 2.73
C PHE A 138 0.87 16.82 1.61
N ILE A 139 0.66 15.65 1.02
CA ILE A 139 1.49 15.15 -0.08
C ILE A 139 1.38 16.08 -1.29
N HIS A 140 0.16 16.49 -1.69
CA HIS A 140 -0.01 17.44 -2.80
C HIS A 140 0.61 18.79 -2.50
N ALA A 141 0.55 19.25 -1.24
CA ALA A 141 1.17 20.49 -0.78
C ALA A 141 2.71 20.46 -0.78
N GLY A 142 3.32 19.33 -1.17
CA GLY A 142 4.75 19.19 -1.40
C GLY A 142 5.51 18.52 -0.25
N LEU A 143 4.81 17.92 0.73
CA LEU A 143 5.50 17.08 1.71
C LEU A 143 5.93 15.78 1.05
N ASP A 144 7.15 15.37 1.40
CA ASP A 144 7.65 14.03 1.12
C ASP A 144 6.71 12.99 1.77
N VAL A 145 6.23 12.04 0.97
CA VAL A 145 5.38 10.94 1.42
C VAL A 145 6.08 10.06 2.47
N ASP A 146 7.42 10.01 2.43
CA ASP A 146 8.26 9.28 3.39
C ASP A 146 8.84 10.19 4.47
N ALA A 147 8.27 11.39 4.68
CA ALA A 147 8.68 12.29 5.73
C ALA A 147 8.71 11.59 7.10
N ARG A 148 9.83 11.73 7.81
CA ARG A 148 10.06 11.06 9.08
C ARG A 148 9.76 11.97 10.26
N ASP A 149 9.02 11.45 11.23
CA ASP A 149 8.87 12.10 12.53
C ASP A 149 10.14 12.03 13.39
N SER A 150 10.09 12.57 14.61
CA SER A 150 11.22 12.53 15.55
C SER A 150 11.60 11.12 16.04
N ARG A 151 10.75 10.11 15.81
CA ARG A 151 11.01 8.69 16.10
C ARG A 151 11.53 7.93 14.88
N HIS A 152 11.75 8.62 13.75
CA HIS A 152 12.08 8.07 12.45
C HIS A 152 10.95 7.23 11.81
N TRP A 153 9.70 7.51 12.15
CA TRP A 153 8.54 6.84 11.56
C TRP A 153 8.06 7.58 10.32
N THR A 154 7.81 6.83 9.25
CA THR A 154 7.12 7.31 8.06
C THR A 154 5.60 7.15 8.24
N PRO A 155 4.77 7.90 7.49
CA PRO A 155 3.32 7.72 7.47
C PRO A 155 2.90 6.27 7.20
N LEU A 156 3.64 5.54 6.37
CA LEU A 156 3.34 4.13 6.05
C LEU A 156 3.61 3.20 7.26
N LEU A 157 4.67 3.45 8.04
CA LEU A 157 4.91 2.74 9.29
C LEU A 157 3.77 2.98 10.29
N ILE A 158 3.29 4.22 10.39
CA ILE A 158 2.14 4.59 11.26
C ILE A 158 0.87 3.88 10.80
N ALA A 159 0.55 3.94 9.50
CA ALA A 159 -0.63 3.31 8.93
C ALA A 159 -0.63 1.80 9.18
N ALA A 160 0.53 1.15 9.02
CA ALA A 160 0.68 -0.27 9.29
C ALA A 160 0.59 -0.64 10.77
N PHE A 161 1.17 0.19 11.64
CA PHE A 161 1.06 0.03 13.09
C PHE A 161 -0.38 0.20 13.59
N ASN A 162 -1.18 1.07 12.99
CA ASN A 162 -2.58 1.28 13.36
C ASN A 162 -3.57 0.36 12.61
N GLY A 163 -3.10 -0.43 11.65
CA GLY A 163 -3.95 -1.31 10.85
C GLY A 163 -4.83 -0.58 9.85
N ASN A 164 -4.49 0.67 9.50
CA ASN A 164 -5.28 1.48 8.57
C ASN A 164 -4.94 1.10 7.11
N GLU A 165 -5.65 0.09 6.61
CA GLU A 165 -5.52 -0.41 5.23
C GLU A 165 -5.77 0.69 4.18
N LYS A 166 -6.79 1.54 4.37
CA LYS A 166 -7.12 2.59 3.41
C LYS A 166 -5.96 3.59 3.30
N LEU A 167 -5.46 4.08 4.43
CA LEU A 167 -4.34 5.00 4.44
C LEU A 167 -3.07 4.34 3.87
N ALA A 168 -2.76 3.10 4.26
CA ALA A 168 -1.60 2.38 3.72
C ALA A 168 -1.67 2.24 2.19
N LEU A 169 -2.85 1.88 1.65
CA LEU A 169 -3.06 1.79 0.20
C LEU A 169 -2.85 3.13 -0.50
N GLU A 170 -3.36 4.23 0.08
CA GLU A 170 -3.19 5.56 -0.49
C GLU A 170 -1.73 6.02 -0.47
N LEU A 171 -1.03 5.87 0.66
CA LEU A 171 0.39 6.21 0.76
C LEU A 171 1.23 5.44 -0.27
N LEU A 172 0.97 4.14 -0.44
CA LEU A 172 1.64 3.32 -1.46
C LEU A 172 1.32 3.77 -2.89
N ARG A 173 0.11 4.31 -3.15
CA ARG A 173 -0.24 4.90 -4.46
C ARG A 173 0.53 6.20 -4.72
N TYR A 174 0.85 6.96 -3.67
CA TYR A 174 1.71 8.15 -3.74
C TYR A 174 3.21 7.83 -3.73
N GLY A 175 3.59 6.55 -3.78
CA GLY A 175 4.99 6.15 -3.89
C GLY A 175 5.73 6.03 -2.57
N ALA A 176 5.03 5.90 -1.43
CA ALA A 176 5.66 5.59 -0.15
C ALA A 176 6.55 4.35 -0.24
N ASP A 177 7.77 4.44 0.30
CA ASP A 177 8.71 3.33 0.34
C ASP A 177 8.24 2.23 1.31
N MET A 178 7.76 1.11 0.75
CA MET A 178 7.38 -0.06 1.52
C MET A 178 8.54 -0.76 2.25
N HIS A 179 9.79 -0.44 1.89
CA HIS A 179 11.00 -0.93 2.54
C HIS A 179 11.50 -0.01 3.66
N ALA A 180 10.86 1.15 3.86
CA ALA A 180 11.23 2.07 4.94
C ALA A 180 11.21 1.37 6.29
N THR A 181 12.22 1.63 7.12
CA THR A 181 12.33 1.04 8.46
C THR A 181 12.40 2.10 9.54
N ASP A 182 11.93 1.74 10.73
CA ASP A 182 12.27 2.47 11.95
C ASP A 182 13.74 2.25 12.36
N LEU A 183 14.14 2.81 13.50
CA LEU A 183 15.51 2.68 14.04
C LEU A 183 15.92 1.24 14.39
N ALA A 184 14.96 0.34 14.61
CA ALA A 184 15.21 -1.07 14.90
C ALA A 184 15.23 -1.94 13.62
N GLY A 185 15.02 -1.35 12.44
CA GLY A 185 14.94 -2.06 11.17
C GLY A 185 13.56 -2.68 10.90
N TYR A 186 12.52 -2.30 11.66
CA TYR A 186 11.17 -2.81 11.42
C TYR A 186 10.51 -2.08 10.25
N THR A 187 10.11 -2.85 9.24
CA THR A 187 9.32 -2.40 8.08
C THR A 187 7.82 -2.31 8.42
N PRO A 188 6.97 -1.73 7.55
CA PRO A 188 5.52 -1.75 7.71
C PRO A 188 4.95 -3.17 7.91
N LEU A 189 5.53 -4.17 7.24
CA LEU A 189 5.09 -5.57 7.36
C LEU A 189 5.33 -6.15 8.75
N HIS A 190 6.41 -5.73 9.43
CA HIS A 190 6.67 -6.11 10.82
C HIS A 190 5.59 -5.55 11.73
N TRP A 191 5.29 -4.25 11.64
CA TRP A 191 4.29 -3.61 12.50
C TRP A 191 2.87 -4.14 12.27
N ALA A 192 2.47 -4.33 11.02
CA ALA A 192 1.20 -4.97 10.69
C ALA A 192 1.15 -6.42 11.21
N GLY A 193 2.27 -7.15 11.12
CA GLY A 193 2.38 -8.51 11.62
C GLY A 193 2.34 -8.60 13.15
N TYR A 194 2.99 -7.67 13.84
CA TYR A 194 3.02 -7.55 15.30
C TYR A 194 1.65 -7.19 15.88
N ASN A 195 0.91 -6.26 15.26
CA ASN A 195 -0.41 -5.86 15.75
C ASN A 195 -1.57 -6.72 15.24
N GLY A 196 -1.32 -7.64 14.31
CA GLY A 196 -2.32 -8.63 13.89
C GLY A 196 -3.27 -8.11 12.82
N TYR A 197 -2.79 -7.33 11.87
CA TYR A 197 -3.61 -6.72 10.80
C TYR A 197 -3.45 -7.46 9.46
N PRO A 198 -4.22 -8.55 9.23
CA PRO A 198 -4.05 -9.39 8.04
C PRO A 198 -4.29 -8.65 6.72
N LYS A 199 -5.16 -7.64 6.70
CA LYS A 199 -5.44 -6.87 5.48
C LYS A 199 -4.25 -5.99 5.05
N VAL A 200 -3.60 -5.32 6.00
CA VAL A 200 -2.38 -4.54 5.72
C VAL A 200 -1.23 -5.47 5.32
N VAL A 201 -1.08 -6.61 6.01
CA VAL A 201 -0.10 -7.65 5.65
C VAL A 201 -0.33 -8.12 4.22
N GLN A 202 -1.56 -8.45 3.85
CA GLN A 202 -1.91 -8.89 2.50
C GLN A 202 -1.62 -7.80 1.46
N LEU A 203 -2.00 -6.55 1.73
CA LEU A 203 -1.73 -5.40 0.85
C LEU A 203 -0.22 -5.28 0.54
N LEU A 204 0.62 -5.28 1.58
CA LEU A 204 2.07 -5.13 1.44
C LEU A 204 2.70 -6.29 0.65
N LEU A 205 2.27 -7.53 0.92
CA LEU A 205 2.77 -8.72 0.22
C LEU A 205 2.35 -8.73 -1.25
N VAL A 206 1.10 -8.36 -1.56
CA VAL A 206 0.60 -8.26 -2.94
C VAL A 206 1.31 -7.15 -3.72
N LYS A 207 1.70 -6.07 -3.04
CA LYS A 207 2.52 -4.99 -3.63
C LYS A 207 3.99 -5.36 -3.82
N GLY A 208 4.41 -6.55 -3.40
CA GLY A 208 5.73 -7.11 -3.71
C GLY A 208 6.76 -7.03 -2.57
N LEU A 209 6.36 -6.56 -1.38
CA LEU A 209 7.27 -6.59 -0.24
C LEU A 209 7.57 -8.05 0.15
N PRO A 210 8.84 -8.48 0.24
CA PRO A 210 9.17 -9.86 0.59
C PRO A 210 8.65 -10.23 1.98
N ALA A 211 8.10 -11.44 2.12
CA ALA A 211 7.55 -11.91 3.39
C ALA A 211 8.65 -12.13 4.47
N ASP A 212 9.88 -12.37 4.03
CA ASP A 212 11.05 -12.69 4.86
C ASP A 212 11.97 -11.49 5.12
N VAL A 213 11.44 -10.27 5.04
CA VAL A 213 12.17 -9.08 5.54
C VAL A 213 12.59 -9.31 7.00
N ALA A 214 13.76 -8.80 7.36
CA ALA A 214 14.34 -8.98 8.68
C ALA A 214 14.75 -7.64 9.28
N SER A 215 14.44 -7.45 10.57
CA SER A 215 14.90 -6.29 11.33
C SER A 215 16.40 -6.35 11.63
N ASN A 216 16.93 -5.31 12.29
CA ASN A 216 18.33 -5.29 12.74
C ASN A 216 18.67 -6.46 13.68
N ALA A 217 17.67 -7.03 14.36
CA ALA A 217 17.81 -8.20 15.23
C ALA A 217 17.55 -9.53 14.50
N GLY A 218 17.36 -9.53 13.18
CA GLY A 218 16.98 -10.72 12.41
C GLY A 218 15.54 -11.18 12.63
N ILE A 219 14.71 -10.36 13.27
CA ILE A 219 13.31 -10.71 13.55
C ILE A 219 12.51 -10.56 12.25
N THR A 220 11.71 -11.55 11.90
CA THR A 220 10.82 -11.52 10.73
C THR A 220 9.37 -11.19 11.13
N PRO A 221 8.52 -10.72 10.21
CA PRO A 221 7.09 -10.52 10.46
C PRO A 221 6.39 -11.79 10.92
N LEU A 222 6.78 -12.95 10.37
CA LEU A 222 6.24 -14.25 10.75
C LEU A 222 6.56 -14.60 12.20
N LEU A 223 7.79 -14.31 12.65
CA LEU A 223 8.18 -14.50 14.05
C LEU A 223 7.34 -13.64 14.99
N GLN A 224 7.16 -12.34 14.69
CA GLN A 224 6.34 -11.44 15.53
C GLN A 224 4.88 -11.87 15.59
N ALA A 225 4.28 -12.20 14.44
CA ALA A 225 2.91 -12.67 14.36
C ALA A 225 2.71 -13.98 15.14
N ALA A 226 3.67 -14.91 15.02
CA ALA A 226 3.62 -16.18 15.72
C ALA A 226 3.79 -16.03 17.23
N ALA A 227 4.68 -15.14 17.68
CA ALA A 227 4.87 -14.84 19.10
C ALA A 227 3.59 -14.27 19.74
N ARG A 228 2.75 -13.56 18.97
CA ARG A 228 1.54 -12.89 19.47
C ARG A 228 0.26 -13.67 19.21
N GLY A 229 0.34 -14.81 18.53
CA GLY A 229 -0.83 -15.67 18.29
C GLY A 229 -1.72 -15.22 17.14
N HIS A 230 -1.24 -14.33 16.26
CA HIS A 230 -2.02 -13.77 15.16
C HIS A 230 -2.16 -14.76 14.01
N ARG A 231 -3.05 -15.73 14.18
CA ARG A 231 -3.24 -16.87 13.28
C ARG A 231 -3.50 -16.47 11.84
N GLU A 232 -4.35 -15.48 11.59
CA GLU A 232 -4.70 -15.02 10.24
C GLU A 232 -3.51 -14.38 9.52
N VAL A 233 -2.70 -13.62 10.27
CA VAL A 233 -1.45 -13.04 9.77
C VAL A 233 -0.44 -14.14 9.45
N VAL A 234 -0.23 -15.09 10.36
CA VAL A 234 0.66 -16.24 10.15
C VAL A 234 0.25 -17.02 8.91
N ALA A 235 -1.04 -17.36 8.78
CA ALA A 235 -1.56 -18.04 7.60
C ALA A 235 -1.33 -17.25 6.30
N THR A 236 -1.40 -15.92 6.36
CA THR A 236 -1.19 -15.05 5.20
C THR A 236 0.28 -14.98 4.80
N LEU A 237 1.19 -14.81 5.76
CA LEU A 237 2.63 -14.83 5.51
C LEU A 237 3.08 -16.18 4.93
N LEU A 238 2.60 -17.30 5.47
CA LEU A 238 2.92 -18.64 4.96
C LEU A 238 2.36 -18.88 3.54
N ARG A 239 1.17 -18.36 3.23
CA ARG A 239 0.61 -18.37 1.86
C ARG A 239 1.50 -17.63 0.86
N HIS A 240 2.16 -16.57 1.32
CA HIS A 240 3.13 -15.79 0.55
C HIS A 240 4.58 -16.28 0.74
N GLN A 241 4.75 -17.58 1.01
CA GLN A 241 6.04 -18.27 1.05
C GLN A 241 7.04 -17.77 2.11
N ALA A 242 6.57 -17.17 3.20
CA ALA A 242 7.44 -16.86 4.34
C ALA A 242 8.11 -18.14 4.87
N ASN A 243 9.41 -18.10 5.08
CA ASN A 243 10.18 -19.24 5.59
C ASN A 243 9.99 -19.39 7.11
N PRO A 244 9.33 -20.46 7.61
CA PRO A 244 9.07 -20.64 9.03
C PRO A 244 10.31 -20.98 9.87
N ASN A 245 11.44 -21.26 9.22
CA ASN A 245 12.69 -21.69 9.85
C ASN A 245 13.71 -20.55 10.01
N LEU A 246 13.38 -19.33 9.60
CA LEU A 246 14.24 -18.18 9.86
C LEU A 246 14.32 -17.92 11.36
N ALA A 247 15.56 -17.75 11.84
CA ALA A 247 15.86 -17.46 13.22
C ALA A 247 16.34 -16.02 13.37
N ALA A 248 15.86 -15.35 14.43
CA ALA A 248 16.43 -14.09 14.85
C ALA A 248 17.85 -14.29 15.42
N ARG A 249 18.57 -13.19 15.65
CA ARG A 249 19.93 -13.22 16.24
C ARG A 249 19.97 -13.87 17.61
N ASP A 250 18.85 -13.90 18.32
CA ASP A 250 18.72 -14.60 19.61
C ASP A 250 18.42 -16.11 19.46
N GLY A 251 18.43 -16.65 18.24
CA GLY A 251 18.07 -18.04 17.94
C GLY A 251 16.57 -18.32 17.94
N SER A 252 15.73 -17.32 18.21
CA SER A 252 14.27 -17.50 18.22
C SER A 252 13.74 -17.77 16.82
N THR A 253 12.96 -18.82 16.68
CA THR A 253 12.14 -19.09 15.49
C THR A 253 10.66 -18.79 15.76
N ALA A 254 9.86 -18.68 14.70
CA ALA A 254 8.42 -18.48 14.82
C ALA A 254 7.75 -19.61 15.66
N LEU A 255 8.11 -20.86 15.41
CA LEU A 255 7.58 -22.01 16.14
C LEU A 255 7.96 -21.96 17.62
N LEU A 256 9.21 -21.60 17.93
CA LEU A 256 9.67 -21.50 19.30
C LEU A 256 8.85 -20.49 20.10
N LYS A 257 8.69 -19.26 19.58
CA LYS A 257 7.90 -18.24 20.27
C LYS A 257 6.43 -18.61 20.37
N ALA A 258 5.85 -19.27 19.36
CA ALA A 258 4.47 -19.75 19.43
C ALA A 258 4.27 -20.80 20.53
N VAL A 259 5.22 -21.74 20.70
CA VAL A 259 5.22 -22.74 21.79
C VAL A 259 5.41 -22.08 23.15
N ALA A 260 6.41 -21.20 23.28
CA ALA A 260 6.68 -20.52 24.55
C ALA A 260 5.48 -19.70 25.04
N ASN A 261 4.71 -19.11 24.12
CA ASN A 261 3.57 -18.26 24.45
C ASN A 261 2.20 -18.98 24.41
N GLY A 262 2.15 -20.26 24.04
CA GLY A 262 0.94 -21.08 24.17
C GLY A 262 -0.02 -21.05 22.98
N HIS A 263 0.42 -20.67 21.78
CA HIS A 263 -0.47 -20.42 20.63
C HIS A 263 -0.69 -21.68 19.78
N LEU A 264 -1.53 -22.62 20.26
CA LEU A 264 -1.75 -23.93 19.62
C LEU A 264 -2.14 -23.87 18.14
N GLU A 265 -3.06 -22.96 17.76
CA GLU A 265 -3.49 -22.84 16.37
C GLU A 265 -2.38 -22.34 15.43
N VAL A 266 -1.51 -21.46 15.93
CA VAL A 266 -0.32 -20.98 15.21
C VAL A 266 0.72 -22.08 15.10
N ILE A 267 0.95 -22.86 16.16
CA ILE A 267 1.83 -24.03 16.15
C ILE A 267 1.42 -24.99 15.03
N ASP A 268 0.12 -25.27 14.92
CA ASP A 268 -0.41 -26.16 13.88
C ASP A 268 -0.16 -25.64 12.47
N LEU A 269 -0.30 -24.33 12.24
CA LEU A 269 0.00 -23.72 10.95
C LEU A 269 1.49 -23.81 10.61
N LEU A 270 2.37 -23.52 11.58
CA LEU A 270 3.82 -23.54 11.39
C LEU A 270 4.34 -24.96 11.13
N LEU A 271 3.86 -25.95 11.88
CA LEU A 271 4.22 -27.36 11.66
C LEU A 271 3.75 -27.85 10.28
N LYS A 272 2.53 -27.49 9.87
CA LYS A 272 2.01 -27.80 8.52
C LYS A 272 2.85 -27.14 7.42
N ALA A 273 3.46 -25.99 7.70
CA ALA A 273 4.35 -25.30 6.79
C ALA A 273 5.82 -25.77 6.85
N GLY A 274 6.14 -26.81 7.62
CA GLY A 274 7.50 -27.37 7.68
C GLY A 274 8.44 -26.65 8.66
N ALA A 275 7.90 -26.05 9.72
CA ALA A 275 8.72 -25.54 10.81
C ALA A 275 9.46 -26.68 11.54
N SER A 276 10.77 -26.51 11.73
CA SER A 276 11.63 -27.45 12.42
C SER A 276 11.35 -27.47 13.92
N VAL A 277 11.23 -28.68 14.48
CA VAL A 277 11.11 -28.90 15.93
C VAL A 277 12.46 -29.01 16.64
N GLU A 278 13.54 -29.13 15.88
CA GLU A 278 14.92 -29.26 16.39
C GLU A 278 15.53 -27.85 16.55
N VAL A 279 14.89 -27.03 17.39
CA VAL A 279 15.31 -25.66 17.68
C VAL A 279 15.55 -25.48 19.18
N THR A 280 16.53 -24.64 19.52
CA THR A 280 16.97 -24.38 20.89
C THR A 280 17.05 -22.88 21.14
N MET A 281 16.64 -22.46 22.34
CA MET A 281 16.88 -21.10 22.82
C MET A 281 18.37 -20.86 23.11
N GLN A 282 18.77 -19.60 23.23
CA GLN A 282 20.10 -19.22 23.70
C GLN A 282 20.45 -19.77 25.08
N ASP A 283 19.46 -19.99 25.96
CA ASP A 283 19.67 -20.59 27.29
C ASP A 283 19.85 -22.12 27.25
N GLY A 284 19.90 -22.72 26.06
CA GLY A 284 20.08 -24.16 25.84
C GLY A 284 18.79 -24.98 25.92
N LYS A 285 17.65 -24.39 26.29
CA LYS A 285 16.38 -25.14 26.36
C LYS A 285 15.89 -25.53 24.99
N THR A 286 15.54 -26.81 24.84
CA THR A 286 14.98 -27.33 23.59
C THR A 286 13.50 -26.98 23.46
N LEU A 287 12.99 -26.88 22.22
CA LEU A 287 11.56 -26.69 21.96
C LEU A 287 10.68 -27.70 22.71
N ARG A 288 11.13 -28.96 22.79
CA ARG A 288 10.42 -30.06 23.46
C ARG A 288 10.37 -29.88 24.98
N GLU A 289 11.40 -29.31 25.59
CA GLU A 289 11.40 -28.97 27.01
C GLU A 289 10.43 -27.82 27.30
N ILE A 290 10.43 -26.79 26.45
CA ILE A 290 9.49 -25.66 26.56
C ILE A 290 8.06 -26.17 26.42
N ALA A 291 7.79 -27.02 25.41
CA ALA A 291 6.47 -27.59 25.18
C ALA A 291 5.98 -28.45 26.36
N ARG A 292 6.87 -29.20 27.04
CA ARG A 292 6.53 -29.99 28.23
C ARG A 292 6.09 -29.13 29.42
N ASN A 293 6.66 -27.93 29.52
CA ASN A 293 6.35 -26.97 30.58
C ASN A 293 5.23 -25.99 30.17
N ALA A 294 4.67 -26.13 28.97
CA ALA A 294 3.56 -25.31 28.52
C ALA A 294 2.31 -25.60 29.36
N LYS A 295 1.50 -24.57 29.61
CA LYS A 295 0.25 -24.70 30.38
C LYS A 295 -0.77 -25.61 29.72
N ASP A 296 -0.80 -25.61 28.38
CA ASP A 296 -1.69 -26.46 27.59
C ASP A 296 -0.98 -27.78 27.23
N PRO A 297 -1.44 -28.94 27.77
CA PRO A 297 -0.85 -30.23 27.46
C PRO A 297 -0.99 -30.62 25.98
N ALA A 298 -1.93 -30.03 25.23
CA ALA A 298 -2.08 -30.27 23.81
C ALA A 298 -0.84 -29.80 23.01
N ILE A 299 -0.14 -28.77 23.50
CA ILE A 299 1.10 -28.27 22.88
C ILE A 299 2.21 -29.32 23.00
N ALA A 300 2.39 -29.89 24.20
CA ALA A 300 3.36 -30.97 24.41
C ALA A 300 3.06 -32.17 23.50
N ALA A 301 1.78 -32.59 23.43
CA ALA A 301 1.35 -33.68 22.58
C ALA A 301 1.60 -33.38 21.09
N ARG A 302 1.31 -32.15 20.63
CA ARG A 302 1.50 -31.74 19.23
C ARG A 302 2.97 -31.72 18.83
N ILE A 303 3.84 -31.16 19.66
CA ILE A 303 5.29 -31.15 19.42
C ILE A 303 5.89 -32.55 19.54
N ALA A 304 5.35 -33.40 20.42
CA ALA A 304 5.74 -34.80 20.52
C ALA A 304 5.41 -35.59 19.24
N ALA A 305 4.23 -35.36 18.67
CA ALA A 305 3.77 -36.02 17.44
C ALA A 305 4.47 -35.54 16.16
N ALA A 306 5.10 -34.35 16.18
CA ALA A 306 5.80 -33.81 15.03
C ALA A 306 7.09 -34.63 14.72
N PRO A 307 7.33 -35.00 13.45
CA PRO A 307 8.46 -35.85 13.05
C PRO A 307 9.80 -35.15 13.33
N ARG A 308 10.81 -35.92 13.76
CA ARG A 308 12.19 -35.47 14.11
C ARG A 308 13.05 -35.04 12.91
N GLY A 309 12.42 -34.78 11.77
CA GLY A 309 13.10 -34.40 10.55
C GLY A 309 12.09 -34.15 9.46
N SER A 310 11.87 -32.89 9.13
CA SER A 310 11.36 -32.52 7.81
C SER A 310 12.17 -31.36 7.25
N ALA A 311 13.47 -31.61 7.11
CA ALA A 311 14.18 -31.05 5.98
C ALA A 311 13.72 -31.85 4.75
N GLY A 312 12.76 -31.34 3.99
CA GLY A 312 12.39 -31.94 2.71
C GLY A 312 10.89 -31.87 2.39
N ALA A 313 10.53 -30.85 1.62
CA ALA A 313 9.56 -30.90 0.53
C ALA A 313 8.43 -31.95 0.65
N SER A 314 7.34 -31.60 1.31
CA SER A 314 6.02 -32.01 0.83
C SER A 314 5.29 -30.74 0.42
N GLY A 315 5.16 -30.58 -0.90
CA GLY A 315 4.56 -29.42 -1.53
C GLY A 315 3.12 -29.27 -1.09
N LEU A 316 2.89 -28.42 -0.10
CA LEU A 316 1.56 -27.86 0.12
C LEU A 316 1.32 -26.84 -0.98
N GLN A 317 0.60 -27.27 -2.03
CA GLN A 317 -0.07 -26.32 -2.92
C GLN A 317 -1.17 -25.65 -2.11
N TRP A 318 -0.86 -24.47 -1.56
CA TRP A 318 -1.90 -23.53 -1.16
C TRP A 318 -2.74 -23.24 -2.41
N PRO A 319 -4.08 -23.25 -2.34
CA PRO A 319 -4.92 -22.93 -3.49
C PRO A 319 -4.44 -21.59 -4.04
N LYS A 320 -3.98 -21.58 -5.29
CA LYS A 320 -3.52 -20.37 -5.96
C LYS A 320 -4.71 -19.41 -6.00
N GLY A 321 -4.76 -18.48 -5.05
CA GLY A 321 -5.59 -17.30 -5.15
C GLY A 321 -5.06 -16.52 -6.33
N GLY A 322 -5.74 -16.67 -7.48
CA GLY A 322 -5.30 -16.07 -8.72
C GLY A 322 -5.41 -14.56 -8.61
N HIS A 323 -4.29 -13.88 -8.38
CA HIS A 323 -4.03 -12.50 -8.80
C HIS A 323 -2.51 -12.29 -8.80
N GLY A 324 -1.87 -12.79 -9.86
CA GLY A 324 -0.62 -12.22 -10.35
C GLY A 324 -0.97 -11.36 -11.57
N PRO A 325 -0.47 -10.13 -11.70
CA PRO A 325 -0.71 -9.32 -12.88
C PRO A 325 -0.04 -10.00 -14.08
N ARG A 326 -0.81 -10.22 -15.14
CA ARG A 326 -0.30 -10.35 -16.51
C ARG A 326 -0.23 -8.96 -17.11
#